data_AF-A0A7X8EZE4-F1
#
_entry.id   AF-A0A7X8EZE4-F1
#
_cell.length_a   1.000
_cell.length_b   1.000
_cell.length_c   1.000
_cell.angle_alpha   90.00
_cell.angle_beta   90.00
_cell.angle_gamma   90.00
#
_symmetry.space_group_name_H-M   'P 1'
#
loop_
_entity.id
_entity.type
_entity.pdbx_description
1 polymer ?
#
loop_
_entity_poly.entity_id
_entity_poly.type
_entity_poly.pdbx_seq_one_letter_code
_entity_poly.pdbx_strand_id
1 'polypeptide(L)'
;MKTNASKWVWFVLLSLAANGSAVTLSHRWSFNGDLADSVGGSDAQIVSLGTNPAYLTDSQVVLTGGPREQSDYVVLGNYLLYGRSSVTLEFWATQHSVQNWGRIFDFGSSISEYLMMSWSRGTNTNQDRVEWKDAELVTSDDTNAPYEIGVEYHIAMVIEAGAGLDGKTRVTWYAAPASQP
;
A
#
# COMPACT_ATOMS: atom_id res chain seq x y z
N MET A 1 20.65 -12.84 -27.20
CA MET A 1 20.82 -12.84 -25.74
C MET A 1 20.58 -11.41 -25.27
N LYS A 2 19.32 -11.06 -24.97
CA LYS A 2 18.95 -9.70 -24.54
C LYS A 2 19.16 -9.63 -23.03
N THR A 3 20.01 -8.72 -22.61
CA THR A 3 20.35 -8.45 -21.20
C THR A 3 19.11 -7.97 -20.46
N ASN A 4 18.79 -8.63 -19.36
CA ASN A 4 17.76 -8.21 -18.41
C ASN A 4 18.16 -6.85 -17.86
N ALA A 5 17.42 -5.80 -18.24
CA ALA A 5 17.47 -4.54 -17.53
C ALA A 5 16.87 -4.78 -16.14
N SER A 6 17.69 -4.62 -15.10
CA SER A 6 17.24 -4.58 -13.72
C SER A 6 16.22 -3.44 -13.58
N LYS A 7 14.96 -3.79 -13.33
CA LYS A 7 13.95 -2.83 -12.93
C LYS A 7 14.26 -2.39 -11.50
N TRP A 8 14.37 -1.09 -11.31
CA TRP A 8 14.58 -0.47 -10.01
C TRP A 8 13.22 -0.35 -9.32
N VAL A 9 13.02 -1.08 -8.22
CA VAL A 9 11.85 -0.90 -7.35
C VAL A 9 12.22 0.14 -6.30
N TRP A 10 11.46 1.24 -6.27
CA TRP A 10 11.50 2.20 -5.18
C TRP A 10 10.32 1.92 -4.25
N PHE A 11 10.40 2.34 -2.98
CA PHE A 11 9.25 2.46 -2.08
C PHE A 11 9.42 3.83 -1.42
N VAL A 12 8.36 4.62 -1.31
CA VAL A 12 8.47 5.99 -0.78
C VAL A 12 7.27 6.23 0.13
N LEU A 13 7.50 6.88 1.27
CA LEU A 13 6.44 7.34 2.16
C LEU A 13 6.65 8.85 2.30
N LEU A 14 5.78 9.64 1.69
CA LEU A 14 5.97 11.07 1.40
C LEU A 14 5.00 11.95 2.21
N SER A 15 5.34 12.45 3.40
CA SER A 15 4.41 13.33 4.15
C SER A 15 4.29 14.76 3.59
N LEU A 16 3.10 15.17 3.12
CA LEU A 16 2.87 16.50 2.55
C LEU A 16 2.41 17.52 3.61
N ALA A 17 3.24 18.48 4.03
CA ALA A 17 2.74 19.59 4.86
C ALA A 17 2.35 20.79 3.98
N ALA A 18 1.10 21.23 4.07
CA ALA A 18 0.72 22.55 3.57
C ALA A 18 1.53 23.61 4.33
N ASN A 19 2.18 24.52 3.57
CA ASN A 19 3.10 25.60 4.00
C ASN A 19 4.62 25.29 3.95
N GLY A 20 5.13 24.84 2.79
CA GLY A 20 6.56 25.02 2.45
C GLY A 20 7.56 24.17 3.25
N SER A 21 7.11 23.19 4.02
CA SER A 21 7.99 22.21 4.66
C SER A 21 8.44 21.16 3.64
N ALA A 22 9.75 20.92 3.56
CA ALA A 22 10.33 19.88 2.74
C ALA A 22 9.74 18.51 3.12
N VAL A 23 9.27 17.76 2.14
CA VAL A 23 8.82 16.39 2.41
C VAL A 23 10.01 15.55 2.84
N THR A 24 9.86 14.84 3.95
CA THR A 24 10.89 13.94 4.48
C THR A 24 10.43 12.50 4.32
N LEU A 25 11.22 11.68 3.63
CA LEU A 25 11.02 10.24 3.60
C LEU A 25 11.18 9.70 5.02
N SER A 26 10.12 9.13 5.59
CA SER A 26 10.14 8.64 6.98
C SER A 26 10.52 7.16 7.09
N HIS A 27 10.13 6.36 6.11
CA HIS A 27 10.33 4.91 6.11
C HIS A 27 10.49 4.41 4.67
N ARG A 28 11.28 3.34 4.48
CA ARG A 28 11.45 2.67 3.18
C ARG A 28 11.80 1.21 3.35
N TRP A 29 10.88 0.36 2.92
CA TRP A 29 11.09 -1.07 2.72
C TRP A 29 11.20 -1.37 1.23
N SER A 30 12.38 -1.75 0.77
CA SER A 30 12.59 -2.06 -0.65
C SER A 30 12.25 -3.50 -1.01
N PHE A 31 12.23 -4.40 -0.02
CA PHE A 31 12.04 -5.84 -0.19
C PHE A 31 13.01 -6.51 -1.18
N ASN A 32 14.18 -5.92 -1.40
CA ASN A 32 15.23 -6.46 -2.25
C ASN A 32 16.08 -7.49 -1.49
N GLY A 33 15.50 -8.64 -1.15
CA GLY A 33 16.17 -9.71 -0.43
C GLY A 33 16.15 -9.60 1.10
N ASP A 34 15.63 -8.50 1.66
CA ASP A 34 15.48 -8.30 3.10
C ASP A 34 14.16 -7.60 3.47
N LEU A 35 13.88 -7.52 4.78
CA LEU A 35 12.72 -6.83 5.36
C LEU A 35 13.11 -5.47 5.97
N ALA A 36 14.30 -4.94 5.67
CA ALA A 36 14.84 -3.79 6.39
C ALA A 36 14.10 -2.49 6.05
N ASP A 37 13.86 -1.67 7.07
CA ASP A 37 13.50 -0.27 6.89
C ASP A 37 14.77 0.57 6.81
N SER A 38 15.22 0.82 5.59
CA SER A 38 16.47 1.55 5.31
C SER A 38 16.48 3.02 5.76
N VAL A 39 15.35 3.56 6.23
CA VAL A 39 15.24 4.98 6.61
C VAL A 39 14.79 5.14 8.05
N GLY A 40 13.67 4.53 8.44
CA GLY A 40 13.05 4.75 9.74
C GLY A 40 13.41 3.70 10.79
N GLY A 41 14.14 2.64 10.43
CA GLY A 41 14.56 1.57 11.34
C GLY A 41 13.43 0.68 11.88
N SER A 42 12.23 0.76 11.30
CA SER A 42 11.10 -0.13 11.62
C SER A 42 11.12 -1.36 10.70
N ASP A 43 12.10 -2.24 10.88
CA ASP A 43 12.23 -3.45 10.06
C ASP A 43 10.94 -4.27 10.06
N ALA A 44 10.50 -4.66 8.87
CA ALA A 44 9.28 -5.42 8.68
C ALA A 44 9.45 -6.88 9.13
N GLN A 45 8.33 -7.56 9.35
CA GLN A 45 8.29 -8.97 9.72
C GLN A 45 7.23 -9.70 8.89
N ILE A 46 7.52 -10.93 8.48
CA ILE A 46 6.50 -11.82 7.94
C ILE A 46 5.78 -12.47 9.12
N VAL A 47 4.46 -12.34 9.16
CA VAL A 47 3.59 -13.02 10.11
C VAL A 47 2.99 -14.24 9.43
N SER A 48 3.32 -15.41 9.96
CA SER A 48 2.78 -16.68 9.45
C SER A 48 1.50 -17.08 10.15
N LEU A 49 0.43 -17.29 9.37
CA LEU A 49 -0.90 -17.65 9.87
C LEU A 49 -1.34 -19.06 9.44
N GLY A 50 -0.81 -19.58 8.32
CA GLY A 50 -1.26 -20.89 7.83
C GLY A 50 -0.50 -21.39 6.61
N THR A 51 -1.25 -21.86 5.62
CA THR A 51 -0.70 -22.61 4.48
C THR A 51 -0.36 -21.75 3.27
N ASN A 52 -0.71 -20.46 3.28
CA ASN A 52 -0.46 -19.55 2.17
C ASN A 52 0.69 -18.59 2.56
N PRO A 53 1.94 -18.94 2.24
CA PRO A 53 3.11 -18.26 2.78
C PRO A 53 3.35 -16.89 2.14
N ALA A 54 4.00 -16.01 2.91
CA ALA A 54 4.68 -14.84 2.38
C ALA A 54 6.19 -15.12 2.39
N TYR A 55 6.89 -14.71 1.35
CA TYR A 55 8.34 -14.95 1.25
C TYR A 55 9.04 -13.87 0.45
N LEU A 56 10.32 -13.65 0.77
CA LEU A 56 11.19 -12.74 0.05
C LEU A 56 11.80 -13.41 -1.17
N THR A 57 11.98 -12.62 -2.21
CA THR A 57 12.93 -12.86 -3.29
C THR A 57 14.01 -11.79 -3.25
N ASP A 58 14.96 -11.83 -4.18
CA ASP A 58 16.00 -10.81 -4.29
C ASP A 58 15.48 -9.41 -4.64
N SER A 59 14.21 -9.27 -5.03
CA SER A 59 13.66 -8.01 -5.57
C SER A 59 12.28 -7.63 -5.06
N GLN A 60 11.62 -8.47 -4.25
CA GLN A 60 10.27 -8.21 -3.76
C GLN A 60 9.92 -9.14 -2.60
N VAL A 61 8.82 -8.80 -1.92
CA VAL A 61 8.07 -9.77 -1.12
C VAL A 61 6.89 -10.30 -1.93
N VAL A 62 6.68 -11.61 -1.88
CA VAL A 62 5.54 -12.29 -2.51
C VAL A 62 4.54 -12.64 -1.43
N LEU A 63 3.28 -12.22 -1.63
CA LEU A 63 2.14 -12.62 -0.82
C LEU A 63 1.29 -13.58 -1.66
N THR A 64 1.17 -14.85 -1.27
CA THR A 64 0.37 -15.82 -2.05
C THR A 64 -1.14 -15.56 -1.96
N GLY A 65 -1.58 -14.84 -0.93
CA GLY A 65 -2.99 -14.51 -0.70
C GLY A 65 -3.85 -15.73 -0.35
N GLY A 66 -5.16 -15.51 -0.23
CA GLY A 66 -6.15 -16.53 0.14
C GLY A 66 -6.99 -16.11 1.35
N PRO A 67 -7.65 -17.07 2.03
CA PRO A 67 -8.44 -16.77 3.23
C PRO A 67 -7.61 -16.11 4.32
N ARG A 68 -8.18 -15.10 4.99
CA ARG A 68 -7.51 -14.28 6.03
C ARG A 68 -6.79 -15.12 7.10
N GLU A 69 -7.40 -16.20 7.55
CA GLU A 69 -6.87 -17.03 8.64
C GLU A 69 -5.73 -17.95 8.20
N GLN A 70 -5.48 -18.07 6.90
CA GLN A 70 -4.48 -18.98 6.34
C GLN A 70 -3.39 -18.25 5.57
N SER A 71 -3.51 -16.93 5.44
CA SER A 71 -2.64 -16.13 4.57
C SER A 71 -1.70 -15.28 5.38
N ASP A 72 -0.42 -15.52 5.17
CA ASP A 72 0.65 -14.75 5.74
C ASP A 72 0.61 -13.32 5.21
N TYR A 73 1.14 -12.40 6.00
CA TYR A 73 1.25 -10.99 5.64
C TYR A 73 2.54 -10.39 6.18
N VAL A 74 2.90 -9.22 5.65
CA VAL A 74 4.02 -8.43 6.15
C VAL A 74 3.49 -7.37 7.10
N VAL A 75 3.99 -7.34 8.33
CA VAL A 75 3.79 -6.24 9.27
C VAL A 75 4.99 -5.30 9.20
N LEU A 76 4.73 -4.00 8.99
CA LEU A 76 5.78 -2.98 8.83
C LEU A 76 6.24 -2.36 10.15
N GLY A 77 5.52 -2.64 11.25
CA GLY A 77 5.75 -2.08 12.57
C GLY A 77 4.58 -1.24 13.07
N ASN A 78 4.80 -0.54 14.19
CA ASN A 78 3.77 0.20 14.91
C ASN A 78 3.97 1.71 14.80
N TYR A 79 2.88 2.47 14.91
CA TYR A 79 2.91 3.95 15.00
C TYR A 79 3.51 4.67 13.78
N LEU A 80 3.57 4.00 12.62
CA LEU A 80 4.15 4.53 11.38
C LEU A 80 3.46 5.82 10.88
N LEU A 81 2.18 5.99 11.21
CA LEU A 81 1.38 7.17 10.85
C LEU A 81 1.06 8.06 12.06
N TYR A 82 1.44 7.65 13.28
CA TYR A 82 1.08 8.36 14.49
C TYR A 82 1.70 9.77 14.51
N GLY A 83 0.92 10.76 14.95
CA GLY A 83 1.35 12.15 15.08
C GLY A 83 1.61 12.88 13.75
N ARG A 84 1.37 12.23 12.60
CA ARG A 84 1.52 12.86 11.28
C ARG A 84 0.19 13.42 10.82
N SER A 85 0.15 14.71 10.50
CA SER A 85 -1.06 15.38 10.02
C SER A 85 -1.32 15.12 8.53
N SER A 86 -0.30 14.82 7.75
CA SER A 86 -0.43 14.59 6.32
C SER A 86 0.66 13.65 5.86
N VAL A 87 0.29 12.63 5.08
CA VAL A 87 1.13 11.49 4.74
C VAL A 87 0.83 11.03 3.32
N THR A 88 1.84 10.72 2.54
CA THR A 88 1.69 9.93 1.32
C THR A 88 2.24 8.54 1.55
N LEU A 89 1.50 7.54 1.12
CA LEU A 89 1.95 6.16 1.03
C LEU A 89 2.21 5.85 -0.45
N GLU A 90 3.35 5.25 -0.79
CA GLU A 90 3.71 4.94 -2.18
C GLU A 90 4.17 3.49 -2.30
N PHE A 91 3.62 2.78 -3.28
CA PHE A 91 3.78 1.33 -3.46
C PHE A 91 4.02 0.99 -4.93
N TRP A 92 4.77 -0.08 -5.15
CA TRP A 92 4.83 -0.80 -6.41
C TRP A 92 4.34 -2.21 -6.14
N ALA A 93 3.28 -2.62 -6.82
CA ALA A 93 2.67 -3.90 -6.57
C ALA A 93 2.07 -4.49 -7.85
N THR A 94 2.02 -5.81 -7.92
CA THR A 94 1.45 -6.55 -9.05
C THR A 94 0.37 -7.49 -8.54
N GLN A 95 -0.81 -7.45 -9.15
CA GLN A 95 -1.84 -8.45 -8.92
C GLN A 95 -1.60 -9.67 -9.82
N HIS A 96 -1.32 -10.84 -9.23
CA HIS A 96 -1.13 -12.08 -10.00
C HIS A 96 -2.40 -12.94 -10.13
N SER A 97 -3.34 -12.79 -9.19
CA SER A 97 -4.62 -13.48 -9.23
C SER A 97 -5.70 -12.65 -8.54
N VAL A 98 -6.95 -12.84 -8.98
CA VAL A 98 -8.10 -12.21 -8.33
C VAL A 98 -8.40 -12.92 -7.02
N GLN A 99 -8.49 -12.14 -5.95
CA GLN A 99 -8.93 -12.58 -4.64
C GLN A 99 -10.05 -11.65 -4.18
N ASN A 100 -11.08 -12.21 -3.55
CA ASN A 100 -12.10 -11.38 -2.91
C ASN A 100 -11.45 -10.65 -1.73
N TRP A 101 -11.43 -9.32 -1.78
CA TRP A 101 -10.68 -8.47 -0.84
C TRP A 101 -9.17 -8.71 -0.93
N GLY A 102 -8.62 -8.75 -2.14
CA GLY A 102 -7.18 -8.83 -2.39
C GLY A 102 -6.45 -7.56 -1.94
N ARG A 103 -6.24 -7.40 -0.63
CA ARG A 103 -5.66 -6.20 -0.02
C ARG A 103 -4.20 -6.00 -0.43
N ILE A 104 -3.86 -4.76 -0.76
CA ILE A 104 -2.49 -4.29 -1.02
C ILE A 104 -1.87 -3.86 0.30
N PHE A 105 -2.61 -3.08 1.09
CA PHE A 105 -2.24 -2.67 2.44
C PHE A 105 -3.49 -2.47 3.31
N ASP A 106 -3.29 -2.46 4.61
CA ASP A 106 -4.26 -2.08 5.63
C ASP A 106 -3.51 -1.45 6.81
N PHE A 107 -3.85 -0.21 7.14
CA PHE A 107 -3.36 0.47 8.34
C PHE A 107 -4.55 0.89 9.18
N GLY A 108 -4.57 0.49 10.45
CA GLY A 108 -5.66 0.88 11.33
C GLY A 108 -5.36 0.60 12.79
N SER A 109 -6.10 1.29 13.66
CA SER A 109 -6.11 1.04 15.11
C SER A 109 -7.20 0.02 15.48
N SER A 110 -8.23 -0.12 14.64
CA SER A 110 -9.38 -0.99 14.87
C SER A 110 -10.16 -1.25 13.58
N ILE A 111 -11.23 -2.06 13.66
CA ILE A 111 -12.18 -2.24 12.55
C ILE A 111 -13.09 -1.03 12.29
N SER A 112 -13.01 -0.01 13.14
CA SER A 112 -13.76 1.25 13.01
C SER A 112 -12.85 2.42 12.63
N GLU A 113 -11.54 2.21 12.58
CA GLU A 113 -10.57 3.25 12.25
C GLU A 113 -9.40 2.62 11.49
N TYR A 114 -9.46 2.72 10.16
CA TYR A 114 -8.45 2.22 9.25
C TYR A 114 -8.48 2.94 7.91
N LEU A 115 -7.40 2.77 7.17
CA LEU A 115 -7.30 3.03 5.75
C LEU A 115 -6.79 1.77 5.05
N MET A 116 -7.33 1.48 3.87
CA MET A 116 -6.97 0.27 3.14
C MET A 116 -7.11 0.46 1.65
N MET A 117 -6.44 -0.43 0.93
CA MET A 117 -6.61 -0.60 -0.51
C MET A 117 -6.67 -2.08 -0.86
N SER A 118 -7.53 -2.44 -1.79
CA SER A 118 -7.61 -3.78 -2.37
C SER A 118 -7.63 -3.71 -3.89
N TRP A 119 -6.89 -4.62 -4.53
CA TRP A 119 -6.90 -4.81 -5.96
C TRP A 119 -8.29 -5.17 -6.49
N SER A 120 -8.96 -6.08 -5.79
CA SER A 120 -10.24 -6.64 -6.20
C SER A 120 -11.16 -6.92 -5.04
N ARG A 121 -12.45 -6.63 -5.23
CA ARG A 121 -13.57 -7.07 -4.40
C ARG A 121 -14.46 -7.97 -5.24
N GLY A 122 -14.75 -9.17 -4.76
CA GLY A 122 -15.49 -10.19 -5.51
C GLY A 122 -14.58 -11.11 -6.32
N THR A 123 -15.03 -11.49 -7.51
CA THR A 123 -14.47 -12.59 -8.31
C THR A 123 -13.87 -12.16 -9.65
N ASN A 124 -13.77 -10.85 -9.92
CA ASN A 124 -13.13 -10.30 -11.11
C ASN A 124 -12.32 -9.03 -10.79
N THR A 125 -11.66 -8.45 -11.79
CA THR A 125 -10.83 -7.25 -11.66
C THR A 125 -11.60 -5.94 -11.82
N ASN A 126 -12.93 -5.95 -11.99
CA ASN A 126 -13.72 -4.76 -12.32
C ASN A 126 -14.20 -3.98 -11.09
N GLN A 127 -13.84 -4.42 -9.89
CA GLN A 127 -14.21 -3.75 -8.64
C GLN A 127 -13.00 -3.74 -7.74
N ASP A 128 -12.48 -2.58 -7.41
CA ASP A 128 -11.49 -2.41 -6.36
C ASP A 128 -12.17 -1.94 -5.06
N ARG A 129 -11.33 -1.58 -4.09
CA ARG A 129 -11.75 -0.74 -2.98
C ARG A 129 -10.56 0.04 -2.51
N VAL A 130 -10.78 1.32 -2.35
CA VAL A 130 -9.98 2.22 -1.55
C VAL A 130 -10.89 2.75 -0.45
N GLU A 131 -10.44 2.74 0.80
CA GLU A 131 -11.29 3.16 1.92
C GLU A 131 -10.50 3.92 2.97
N TRP A 132 -11.07 5.02 3.45
CA TRP A 132 -10.72 5.69 4.69
C TRP A 132 -11.91 5.63 5.62
N LYS A 133 -11.70 5.07 6.80
CA LYS A 133 -12.71 4.88 7.82
C LYS A 133 -12.18 5.40 9.14
N ASP A 134 -12.98 6.22 9.79
CA ASP A 134 -12.83 6.56 11.21
C ASP A 134 -14.18 6.36 11.93
N ALA A 135 -14.23 6.73 13.21
CA ALA A 135 -15.41 6.53 14.05
C ALA A 135 -16.64 7.33 13.57
N GLU A 136 -16.44 8.36 12.76
CA GLU A 136 -17.49 9.31 12.34
C GLU A 136 -17.81 9.20 10.84
N LEU A 137 -16.83 8.85 10.01
CA LEU A 137 -16.92 8.89 8.58
C LEU A 137 -16.32 7.65 7.92
N VAL A 138 -17.05 7.11 6.95
CA VAL A 138 -16.53 6.15 5.98
C VAL A 138 -16.55 6.82 4.62
N THR A 139 -15.39 6.92 3.99
CA THR A 139 -15.26 7.31 2.59
C THR A 139 -14.61 6.17 1.82
N SER A 140 -15.11 5.93 0.62
CA SER A 140 -14.61 4.87 -0.21
C SER A 140 -14.66 5.24 -1.68
N ASP A 141 -13.69 4.76 -2.43
CA ASP A 141 -13.55 4.95 -3.87
C ASP A 141 -13.29 3.59 -4.53
N ASP A 142 -14.03 3.30 -5.59
CA ASP A 142 -13.99 2.04 -6.35
C ASP A 142 -13.74 2.32 -7.84
N THR A 143 -12.92 3.35 -8.14
CA THR A 143 -12.74 3.85 -9.50
C THR A 143 -11.38 3.56 -10.12
N ASN A 144 -10.43 2.93 -9.39
CA ASN A 144 -9.14 2.59 -9.99
C ASN A 144 -9.18 1.30 -10.81
N ALA A 145 -10.12 0.40 -10.50
CA ALA A 145 -10.36 -0.77 -11.32
C ALA A 145 -10.81 -0.38 -12.75
N PRO A 146 -10.48 -1.18 -13.78
CA PRO A 146 -9.80 -2.47 -13.67
C PRO A 146 -8.27 -2.37 -13.67
N TYR A 147 -7.64 -3.31 -12.94
CA TYR A 147 -6.20 -3.57 -13.02
C TYR A 147 -5.90 -4.72 -13.99
N GLU A 148 -4.79 -4.63 -14.71
CA GLU A 148 -4.30 -5.71 -15.56
C GLU A 148 -3.47 -6.71 -14.72
N ILE A 149 -3.85 -7.99 -14.77
CA ILE A 149 -3.12 -9.05 -14.06
C ILE A 149 -1.70 -9.19 -14.61
N GLY A 150 -0.73 -9.30 -13.71
CA GLY A 150 0.69 -9.43 -14.06
C GLY A 150 1.36 -8.12 -14.46
N VAL A 151 0.63 -7.00 -14.45
CA VAL A 151 1.19 -5.65 -14.61
C VAL A 151 1.46 -5.05 -13.24
N GLU A 152 2.67 -4.52 -13.09
CA GLU A 152 3.05 -3.74 -11.91
C GLU A 152 2.46 -2.35 -12.02
N TYR A 153 1.84 -1.88 -10.94
CA TYR A 153 1.34 -0.52 -10.83
C TYR A 153 2.17 0.24 -9.80
N HIS A 154 2.46 1.49 -10.15
CA HIS A 154 2.84 2.52 -9.19
C HIS A 154 1.58 3.10 -8.58
N ILE A 155 1.51 3.10 -7.26
CA ILE A 155 0.34 3.51 -6.49
C ILE A 155 0.78 4.56 -5.48
N ALA A 156 0.08 5.69 -5.42
CA ALA A 156 0.28 6.71 -4.41
C ALA A 156 -1.05 7.10 -3.76
N MET A 157 -1.06 7.08 -2.44
CA MET A 157 -2.14 7.60 -1.59
C MET A 157 -1.64 8.87 -0.94
N VAL A 158 -2.30 10.00 -1.10
CA VAL A 158 -1.93 11.29 -0.51
C VAL A 158 -3.01 11.70 0.49
N ILE A 159 -2.62 11.85 1.75
CA ILE A 159 -3.45 12.28 2.87
C ILE A 159 -3.03 13.70 3.24
N GLU A 160 -3.96 14.64 3.16
CA GLU A 160 -3.74 16.06 3.40
C GLU A 160 -4.76 16.58 4.41
N ALA A 161 -4.36 16.73 5.67
CA ALA A 161 -5.20 17.35 6.69
C ALA A 161 -5.50 18.80 6.33
N GLY A 162 -6.76 19.21 6.47
CA GLY A 162 -7.17 20.58 6.21
C GLY A 162 -7.40 20.93 4.73
N ALA A 163 -7.03 20.07 3.78
CA ALA A 163 -7.11 20.37 2.35
C ALA A 163 -8.44 19.94 1.69
N GLY A 164 -9.32 19.29 2.44
CA GLY A 164 -10.66 18.88 2.01
C GLY A 164 -11.70 19.98 2.19
N LEU A 165 -12.93 19.68 1.77
CA LEU A 165 -14.08 20.57 1.97
C LEU A 165 -14.26 20.87 3.46
N ASP A 166 -14.57 22.13 3.78
CA ASP A 166 -14.72 22.63 5.16
C ASP A 166 -13.51 22.39 6.07
N GLY A 167 -12.31 22.28 5.51
CA GLY A 167 -11.08 22.03 6.27
C GLY A 167 -10.95 20.59 6.77
N LYS A 168 -11.73 19.65 6.21
CA LYS A 168 -11.57 18.21 6.51
C LYS A 168 -10.31 17.66 5.85
N THR A 169 -9.93 16.44 6.24
CA THR A 169 -8.86 15.70 5.56
C THR A 169 -9.28 15.38 4.13
N ARG A 170 -8.40 15.67 3.17
CA ARG A 170 -8.51 15.18 1.80
C ARG A 170 -7.63 13.95 1.66
N VAL A 171 -8.19 12.90 1.06
CA VAL A 171 -7.44 11.71 0.67
C VAL A 171 -7.55 11.60 -0.84
N THR A 172 -6.43 11.48 -1.53
CA THR A 172 -6.36 11.37 -2.99
C THR A 172 -5.53 10.18 -3.38
N TRP A 173 -5.92 9.51 -4.46
CA TRP A 173 -5.35 8.24 -4.88
C TRP A 173 -4.94 8.31 -6.33
N TYR A 174 -3.79 7.73 -6.61
CA TYR A 174 -3.20 7.65 -7.94
C TYR A 174 -2.74 6.22 -8.17
N ALA A 175 -3.09 5.65 -9.31
CA ALA A 175 -2.58 4.35 -9.75
C ALA A 175 -2.31 4.41 -11.25
N ALA A 176 -1.12 3.97 -11.67
CA ALA A 176 -0.74 3.87 -13.07
C ALA A 176 0.17 2.66 -13.29
N PRO A 177 0.13 2.00 -14.47
CA PRO A 177 1.09 0.96 -14.80
C PRO A 177 2.52 1.50 -14.68
N ALA A 178 3.40 0.82 -13.94
CA ALA A 178 4.77 1.25 -13.68
C ALA A 178 5.68 1.28 -14.92
N SER A 179 5.19 0.74 -16.06
CA SER A 179 5.85 0.79 -17.36
C SER A 179 5.53 2.07 -18.16
N GLN A 180 4.56 2.87 -17.71
CA GLN A 180 4.21 4.15 -18.34
C GLN A 180 5.05 5.27 -17.70
N PRO A 181 5.65 6.16 -18.50
CA PRO A 181 6.45 7.28 -18.01
C PRO A 181 5.62 8.38 -17.33
#